data_AF-A0A081D7J7-F1
#
_entry.id   AF-A0A081D7J7-F1
#
_cell.length_a   1.000
_cell.length_b   1.000
_cell.length_c   1.000
_cell.angle_alpha   90.00
_cell.angle_beta   90.00
_cell.angle_gamma   90.00
#
_symmetry.space_group_name_H-M   'P 1'
#
loop_
_entity.id
_entity.type
_entity.pdbx_description
1 polymer ?
#
loop_
_entity_poly.entity_id
_entity_poly.type
_entity_poly.pdbx_seq_one_letter_code
_entity_poly.pdbx_strand_id
1 'polypeptide(L)'
;MLVQMELTGIAKKVVLGSLEDLETSLYSPIINQLNLDPYMDMPVIVKGCSHKPVPLTAYMMITERLHGVAKSVMYGEACSAVPVYKKKK
;
A
#
# COMPACT_ATOMS: atom_id res chain seq x y z
N MET A 1 -13.34 -14.12 20.23
CA MET A 1 -12.33 -13.92 21.29
C MET A 1 -11.66 -15.23 21.68
N LEU A 2 -12.40 -16.30 22.04
CA LEU A 2 -11.81 -17.61 22.36
C LEU A 2 -10.89 -18.15 21.25
N VAL A 3 -11.37 -18.20 20.00
CA VAL A 3 -10.55 -18.62 18.84
C VAL A 3 -9.27 -17.81 18.70
N GLN A 4 -9.32 -16.49 18.96
CA GLN A 4 -8.13 -15.65 18.87
C GLN A 4 -7.13 -15.91 20.01
N MET A 5 -7.60 -16.26 21.20
CA MET A 5 -6.73 -16.66 22.32
C MET A 5 -6.01 -17.97 22.00
N GLU A 6 -6.71 -18.98 21.50
CA GLU A 6 -6.10 -20.25 21.09
C GLU A 6 -5.06 -20.09 19.98
N LEU A 7 -5.24 -19.10 19.10
CA LEU A 7 -4.28 -18.81 18.02
C LEU A 7 -3.09 -17.94 18.45
N THR A 8 -3.08 -17.43 19.68
CA THR A 8 -2.01 -16.58 20.19
C THR A 8 -0.71 -17.37 20.32
N GLY A 9 0.39 -16.85 19.74
CA GLY A 9 1.68 -17.54 19.70
C GLY A 9 1.81 -18.61 18.60
N ILE A 10 0.72 -18.95 17.90
CA ILE A 10 0.71 -19.89 16.77
C ILE A 10 0.68 -19.11 15.46
N ALA A 11 -0.32 -18.23 15.29
CA ALA A 11 -0.46 -17.40 14.10
C ALA A 11 0.30 -16.07 14.24
N LYS A 12 0.99 -15.64 13.19
CA LYS A 12 1.69 -14.33 13.16
C LYS A 12 0.72 -13.13 13.23
N LYS A 13 -0.48 -13.29 12.66
CA LYS A 13 -1.53 -12.29 12.62
C LYS A 13 -2.88 -12.99 12.50
N VAL A 14 -3.87 -12.51 13.26
CA VAL A 14 -5.26 -12.94 13.18
C VAL A 14 -6.11 -11.71 12.91
N VAL A 15 -7.01 -11.82 11.94
CA VAL A 15 -7.94 -10.75 11.52
C VAL A 15 -9.33 -11.35 11.42
N LEU A 16 -10.33 -10.61 11.89
CA LEU A 16 -11.73 -10.93 11.65
C LEU A 16 -12.15 -10.26 10.34
N GLY A 17 -12.56 -11.04 9.34
CA GLY A 17 -13.00 -10.52 8.06
C GLY A 17 -12.71 -11.47 6.90
N SER A 18 -12.68 -10.91 5.70
CA SER A 18 -12.32 -11.57 4.46
C SER A 18 -10.80 -11.65 4.27
N LEU A 19 -10.37 -12.33 3.19
CA LEU A 19 -8.97 -12.31 2.77
C LEU A 19 -8.48 -10.89 2.45
N GLU A 20 -9.34 -10.04 1.89
CA GLU A 20 -9.02 -8.65 1.60
C GLU A 20 -8.76 -7.82 2.87
N ASP A 21 -9.52 -8.09 3.94
CA ASP A 21 -9.31 -7.45 5.25
C ASP A 21 -7.98 -7.89 5.87
N LEU A 22 -7.62 -9.17 5.72
CA LEU A 22 -6.32 -9.68 6.15
C LEU A 22 -5.18 -8.99 5.38
N GLU A 23 -5.25 -8.95 4.05
CA GLU A 23 -4.25 -8.28 3.21
C GLU A 23 -4.14 -6.80 3.58
N THR A 24 -5.26 -6.09 3.70
CA THR A 24 -5.27 -4.68 4.14
C THR A 24 -4.58 -4.51 5.49
N SER A 25 -4.88 -5.36 6.48
CA SER A 25 -4.26 -5.32 7.80
C SER A 25 -2.76 -5.58 7.78
N LEU A 26 -2.27 -6.37 6.81
CA LEU A 26 -0.85 -6.63 6.60
C LEU A 26 -0.14 -5.46 5.90
N TYR A 27 -0.76 -4.89 4.87
CA TYR A 27 -0.19 -3.80 4.08
C TYR A 27 -0.12 -2.47 4.85
N SER A 28 -1.14 -2.11 5.62
CA SER A 28 -1.21 -0.83 6.33
C SER A 28 0.04 -0.50 7.17
N PRO A 29 0.50 -1.35 8.10
CA PRO A 29 1.69 -1.04 8.92
C PRO A 29 2.96 -0.96 8.08
N ILE A 30 3.11 -1.83 7.07
CA ILE A 30 4.28 -1.84 6.18
C ILE A 30 4.33 -0.52 5.41
N ILE A 31 3.24 -0.14 4.76
CA ILE A 31 3.15 1.10 4.00
C ILE A 31 3.39 2.29 4.90
N ASN A 32 2.85 2.33 6.12
CA ASN A 32 3.05 3.45 7.05
C ASN A 32 4.50 3.63 7.50
N GLN A 33 5.30 2.57 7.48
CA GLN A 33 6.71 2.57 7.91
C GLN A 33 7.70 2.68 6.74
N LEU A 34 7.25 2.64 5.48
CA LEU A 34 8.15 2.80 4.34
C LEU A 34 8.88 4.15 4.40
N ASN A 35 10.20 4.11 4.22
CA ASN A 35 11.00 5.32 4.02
C ASN A 35 10.72 5.87 2.61
N LEU A 36 10.31 7.14 2.54
CA LEU A 36 9.98 7.81 1.29
C LEU A 36 10.99 8.88 0.87
N ASP A 37 12.05 9.10 1.64
CA ASP A 37 13.12 10.04 1.28
C ASP A 37 13.68 9.79 -0.12
N PRO A 38 13.89 8.52 -0.57
CA PRO A 38 14.34 8.23 -1.91
C PRO A 38 13.34 8.56 -3.01
N TYR A 39 12.18 9.16 -2.72
CA TYR A 39 11.19 9.57 -3.72
C TYR A 39 10.92 11.09 -3.70
N MET A 40 11.64 11.83 -2.85
CA MET A 40 11.46 13.27 -2.70
C MET A 40 11.68 13.99 -4.04
N ASP A 41 10.68 14.79 -4.45
CA ASP A 41 10.65 15.56 -5.69
C ASP A 41 10.91 14.75 -6.98
N MET A 42 10.69 13.43 -6.93
CA MET A 42 10.81 12.55 -8.09
C MET A 42 9.46 12.17 -8.70
N PRO A 43 9.41 11.87 -10.01
CA PRO A 43 8.25 11.22 -10.60
C PRO A 43 8.21 9.75 -10.17
N VAL A 44 7.06 9.31 -9.64
CA VAL A 44 6.86 7.95 -9.13
C VAL A 44 5.68 7.29 -9.86
N ILE A 45 5.84 6.02 -10.21
CA ILE A 45 4.76 5.16 -10.71
C ILE A 45 4.45 4.12 -9.63
N VAL A 46 3.20 4.11 -9.15
CA VAL A 46 2.67 3.07 -8.28
C VAL A 46 2.10 1.96 -9.16
N LYS A 47 2.71 0.78 -9.09
CA LYS A 47 2.34 -0.39 -9.89
C LYS A 47 1.99 -1.59 -8.99
N GLY A 48 0.97 -2.34 -9.42
CA GLY A 48 0.59 -3.63 -8.86
C GLY A 48 1.34 -4.82 -9.44
N CYS A 49 1.32 -5.95 -8.74
CA CYS A 49 1.75 -7.24 -9.29
C CYS A 49 0.52 -8.07 -9.67
N SER A 50 0.54 -8.70 -10.84
CA SER A 50 -0.54 -9.61 -11.28
C SER A 50 -0.51 -10.97 -10.58
N HIS A 51 0.63 -11.37 -10.01
CA HIS A 51 0.83 -12.70 -9.44
C HIS A 51 0.45 -12.79 -7.96
N LYS A 52 0.52 -11.68 -7.23
CA LYS A 52 0.13 -11.61 -5.82
C LYS A 52 -0.95 -10.55 -5.68
N PRO A 53 -2.12 -10.89 -5.13
CA PRO A 53 -3.18 -9.91 -4.97
C PRO A 53 -2.69 -8.79 -4.06
N VAL A 54 -2.81 -7.56 -4.54
CA VAL A 54 -2.53 -6.35 -3.75
C VAL A 54 -3.89 -5.69 -3.52
N PRO A 55 -4.31 -5.45 -2.27
CA PRO A 55 -5.62 -4.89 -1.99
C PRO A 55 -5.69 -3.44 -2.50
N LEU A 56 -6.89 -3.00 -2.89
CA LEU A 56 -7.10 -1.64 -3.41
C LEU A 56 -6.62 -0.57 -2.41
N THR A 57 -6.85 -0.84 -1.12
CA THR A 57 -6.43 -0.01 0.01
C THR A 57 -4.93 0.26 0.03
N ALA A 58 -4.09 -0.69 -0.39
CA ALA A 58 -2.64 -0.51 -0.44
C ALA A 58 -2.24 0.58 -1.45
N TYR A 59 -2.86 0.60 -2.62
CA TYR A 59 -2.61 1.64 -3.63
C TYR A 59 -3.07 3.02 -3.14
N MET A 60 -4.21 3.09 -2.46
CA MET A 60 -4.72 4.33 -1.88
C MET A 60 -3.75 4.86 -0.81
N MET A 61 -3.33 4.03 0.13
CA MET A 61 -2.43 4.41 1.23
C MET A 61 -1.05 4.86 0.73
N ILE A 62 -0.42 4.13 -0.19
CA ILE A 62 0.91 4.55 -0.69
C ILE A 62 0.83 5.84 -1.50
N THR A 63 -0.25 6.03 -2.27
CA THR A 63 -0.49 7.26 -3.02
C THR A 63 -0.66 8.45 -2.09
N GLU A 64 -1.41 8.27 -0.99
CA GLU A 64 -1.56 9.27 0.06
C GLU A 64 -0.21 9.62 0.72
N ARG A 65 0.61 8.63 1.09
CA ARG A 65 1.93 8.91 1.70
C ARG A 65 2.91 9.57 0.73
N LEU A 66 2.80 9.29 -0.57
CA LEU A 66 3.62 9.94 -1.61
C LEU A 66 3.14 11.36 -1.93
N HIS A 67 1.91 11.73 -1.55
CA HIS A 67 1.38 13.07 -1.76
C HIS A 67 2.23 14.10 -1.00
N GLY A 68 2.71 15.13 -1.71
CA GLY A 68 3.59 16.16 -1.15
C GLY A 68 5.07 15.77 -1.03
N VAL A 69 5.39 14.46 -1.05
CA VAL A 69 6.77 13.94 -1.10
C VAL A 69 7.26 13.87 -2.55
N ALA A 70 6.54 13.15 -3.40
CA ALA A 70 6.89 12.99 -4.80
C ALA A 70 6.53 14.24 -5.62
N LYS A 71 7.22 14.45 -6.75
CA LYS A 71 6.88 15.51 -7.71
C LYS A 71 5.60 15.19 -8.48
N SER A 72 5.41 13.92 -8.80
CA SER A 72 4.18 13.40 -9.41
C SER A 72 4.01 11.92 -9.09
N VAL A 73 2.77 11.49 -8.94
CA VAL A 73 2.42 10.07 -8.78
C VAL A 73 1.54 9.65 -9.95
N MET A 74 1.92 8.55 -10.59
CA MET A 74 1.12 7.89 -11.62
C MET A 74 0.72 6.49 -11.14
N TYR A 75 -0.36 5.95 -11.69
CA TYR A 75 -0.84 4.61 -11.39
C TYR A 75 -0.92 3.78 -12.66
N GLY A 76 -0.44 2.53 -12.58
CA GLY A 76 -0.53 1.56 -13.67
C GLY A 76 0.84 1.05 -14.14
N GLU A 77 0.84 0.41 -15.30
CA GLU A 77 2.06 -0.11 -15.93
C GLU A 77 2.90 1.02 -16.51
N ALA A 78 4.22 0.84 -16.59
CA ALA A 78 5.13 1.89 -17.08
C ALA A 78 4.72 2.45 -18.46
N CYS A 79 4.19 1.61 -19.33
CA CYS A 79 3.75 1.99 -20.68
C CYS A 79 2.31 2.54 -20.77
N SER A 80 1.51 2.45 -19.70
CA SER A 80 0.09 2.84 -19.69
C SER A 80 -0.35 3.55 -18.42
N ALA A 81 0.60 4.08 -17.65
CA ALA A 81 0.31 4.72 -16.38
C ALA A 81 -0.46 6.03 -16.57
N VAL A 82 -1.43 6.26 -15.70
CA VAL A 82 -2.27 7.46 -15.67
C VAL A 82 -1.83 8.39 -14.53
N PRO A 83 -1.86 9.72 -14.73
CA PRO A 83 -1.50 10.66 -13.68
C PRO A 83 -2.56 10.67 -12.56
N VAL A 84 -2.12 10.54 -11.31
CA VAL A 84 -2.99 10.60 -10.12
C VAL A 84 -2.72 11.89 -9.33
N TYR A 85 -1.45 12.29 -9.23
CA TYR A 85 -1.04 13.49 -8.53
C TYR A 85 0.10 14.20 -9.27
N LYS A 86 0.09 15.53 -9.21
CA LYS A 86 1.20 16.36 -9.64
C LYS A 86 1.31 17.55 -8.70
N LYS A 87 2.50 17.76 -8.12
CA LYS A 87 2.79 18.92 -7.27
C LYS A 87 2.61 20.18 -8.11
N LYS A 88 1.71 21.07 -7.67
CA LYS A 88 1.55 22.39 -8.29
C LYS A 88 2.85 23.17 -8.07
N LYS A 89 3.26 23.95 -9.07
CA LYS A 89 4.42 24.85 -8.96
C LYS A 89 4.16 25.90 -7.88
#